data_AF-A0A2V4TWG8-F1
#
_entry.id   AF-A0A2V4TWG8-F1
#
_cell.length_a   1.000
_cell.length_b   1.000
_cell.length_c   1.000
_cell.angle_alpha   90.00
_cell.angle_beta   90.00
_cell.angle_gamma   90.00
#
_symmetry.space_group_name_H-M   'P 1'
#
loop_
_entity.id
_entity.type
_entity.pdbx_description
1 polymer ?
#
loop_
_entity_poly.entity_id
_entity_poly.type
_entity_poly.pdbx_seq_one_letter_code
_entity_poly.pdbx_strand_id
1 'polypeptide(L)'
;MTSPTTTAKVSERAERNVGSVASLGRRIGRIAVQSALLAGVWYAADALTRFTHLPVPGGVVGLVLLLALLFCGGVTPRWVKAGADWLLSDMLLFFIPAAVAAVKYGGLFRADGWRLALVVVGGTLMVMVAVAFAVEQAAKLERRLALRRVRDSRHARHLVRA
;
A
#
# COMPACT_ATOMS: atom_id res chain seq x y z
N MET A 1 44.23 -41.31 9.02
CA MET A 1 43.85 -40.04 9.67
C MET A 1 43.21 -39.11 8.64
N THR A 2 41.91 -39.27 8.35
CA THR A 2 41.10 -38.25 7.65
C THR A 2 39.69 -38.31 8.21
N SER A 3 39.29 -37.26 8.94
CA SER A 3 38.10 -37.24 9.78
C SER A 3 36.78 -37.19 8.98
N PRO A 4 35.71 -37.88 9.42
CA PRO A 4 34.41 -37.97 8.74
C PRO A 4 33.53 -36.69 8.81
N THR A 5 34.08 -35.52 9.13
CA THR A 5 33.30 -34.31 9.44
C THR A 5 33.15 -33.31 8.29
N THR A 6 33.90 -33.47 7.19
CA THR A 6 33.85 -32.55 6.03
C THR A 6 32.72 -32.86 5.06
N THR A 7 32.42 -34.14 4.82
CA THR A 7 31.40 -34.58 3.85
C THR A 7 29.97 -34.29 4.32
N ALA A 8 29.68 -34.41 5.61
CA ALA A 8 28.35 -34.13 6.16
C ALA A 8 27.96 -32.64 6.05
N LYS A 9 28.88 -31.71 6.33
CA LYS A 9 28.60 -30.26 6.26
C LYS A 9 28.38 -29.73 4.84
N VAL A 10 28.97 -30.37 3.83
CA VAL A 10 28.79 -29.98 2.42
C VAL A 10 27.39 -30.38 1.93
N SER A 11 26.93 -31.59 2.28
CA SER A 11 25.57 -32.07 1.97
C SER A 11 24.49 -31.21 2.63
N GLU A 12 24.68 -30.86 3.91
CA GLU A 12 23.74 -30.04 4.67
C GLU A 12 23.69 -28.56 4.22
N ARG A 13 24.71 -28.08 3.48
CA ARG A 13 24.69 -26.77 2.80
C ARG A 13 23.96 -26.82 1.47
N ALA A 14 24.08 -27.94 0.73
CA ALA A 14 23.43 -28.13 -0.56
C ALA A 14 21.90 -28.23 -0.41
N GLU A 15 21.41 -29.02 0.55
CA GLU A 15 19.96 -29.15 0.81
C GLU A 15 19.32 -27.83 1.29
N ARG A 16 20.06 -27.06 2.10
CA ARG A 16 19.61 -25.74 2.59
C ARG A 16 19.53 -24.70 1.48
N ASN A 17 20.45 -24.73 0.52
CA ASN A 17 20.41 -23.87 -0.65
C ASN A 17 19.20 -24.21 -1.54
N VAL A 18 18.97 -25.49 -1.85
CA VAL A 18 17.84 -25.95 -2.68
C VAL A 18 16.49 -25.54 -2.07
N GLY A 19 16.32 -25.69 -0.75
CA GLY A 19 15.13 -25.21 -0.05
C GLY A 19 14.92 -23.69 -0.13
N SER A 20 16.02 -22.93 -0.09
CA SER A 20 16.00 -21.47 -0.22
C SER A 20 15.58 -21.03 -1.64
N VAL A 21 16.13 -21.64 -2.70
CA VAL A 21 15.79 -21.28 -4.10
C VAL A 21 14.33 -21.63 -4.44
N ALA A 22 13.84 -22.78 -3.99
CA ALA A 22 12.44 -23.19 -4.18
C ALA A 22 11.44 -22.30 -3.39
N SER A 23 11.89 -21.71 -2.28
CA SER A 23 11.11 -20.72 -1.54
C SER A 23 11.09 -19.35 -2.23
N LEU A 24 12.17 -19.00 -2.95
CA LEU A 24 12.30 -17.73 -3.67
C LEU A 24 11.36 -17.67 -4.87
N GLY A 25 11.28 -18.74 -5.68
CA GLY A 25 10.36 -18.81 -6.80
C GLY A 25 8.89 -18.68 -6.40
N ARG A 26 8.49 -19.32 -5.28
CA ARG A 26 7.13 -19.18 -4.72
C ARG A 26 6.84 -17.77 -4.19
N ARG A 27 7.85 -17.04 -3.69
CA ARG A 27 7.70 -15.63 -3.26
C ARG A 27 7.50 -14.72 -4.47
N ILE A 28 8.30 -14.89 -5.52
CA ILE A 28 8.19 -14.09 -6.75
C ILE A 28 6.83 -14.31 -7.42
N GLY A 29 6.39 -15.57 -7.55
CA GLY A 29 5.06 -15.87 -8.09
C GLY A 29 3.93 -15.25 -7.28
N ARG A 30 4.06 -15.22 -5.94
CA ARG A 30 3.10 -14.54 -5.08
C ARG A 30 3.10 -13.02 -5.30
N ILE A 31 4.28 -12.38 -5.37
CA ILE A 31 4.40 -10.94 -5.63
C ILE A 31 3.79 -10.59 -6.99
N ALA A 32 4.06 -11.38 -8.04
CA ALA A 32 3.48 -11.18 -9.36
C ALA A 32 1.94 -11.25 -9.35
N VAL A 33 1.37 -12.23 -8.65
CA VAL A 33 -0.09 -12.32 -8.48
C VAL A 33 -0.64 -11.13 -7.69
N GLN A 34 0.07 -10.65 -6.67
CA GLN A 34 -0.34 -9.48 -5.89
C GLN A 34 -0.31 -8.19 -6.72
N SER A 35 0.73 -8.01 -7.53
CA SER A 35 0.82 -6.89 -8.49
C SER A 35 -0.26 -6.97 -9.57
N ALA A 36 -0.55 -8.17 -10.08
CA ALA A 36 -1.64 -8.38 -11.03
C ALA A 36 -3.02 -8.09 -10.40
N LEU A 37 -3.21 -8.43 -9.13
CA LEU A 37 -4.43 -8.10 -8.40
C LEU A 37 -4.60 -6.58 -8.23
N LEU A 38 -3.52 -5.86 -7.88
CA LEU A 38 -3.51 -4.39 -7.87
C LEU A 38 -3.86 -3.80 -9.24
N ALA A 39 -3.27 -4.34 -10.31
CA ALA A 39 -3.58 -3.93 -11.68
C ALA A 39 -5.04 -4.23 -12.05
N GLY A 40 -5.60 -5.36 -11.61
CA GLY A 40 -7.00 -5.71 -11.80
C GLY A 40 -7.96 -4.75 -11.08
N VAL A 41 -7.64 -4.35 -9.85
CA VAL A 41 -8.40 -3.32 -9.11
C VAL A 41 -8.33 -1.97 -9.83
N TRP A 42 -7.15 -1.59 -10.32
CA TRP A 42 -6.99 -0.36 -11.10
C TRP A 42 -7.79 -0.41 -12.40
N TYR A 43 -7.78 -1.54 -13.12
CA TYR A 43 -8.55 -1.72 -14.35
C TYR A 43 -10.06 -1.66 -14.10
N ALA A 44 -10.54 -2.29 -13.02
CA ALA A 44 -11.94 -2.20 -12.61
C ALA A 44 -12.34 -0.76 -12.26
N ALA A 45 -11.46 -0.03 -11.56
CA ALA A 45 -11.67 1.37 -11.24
C ALA A 45 -11.65 2.26 -12.50
N ASP A 46 -10.77 1.99 -13.46
CA ASP A 46 -10.70 2.72 -14.74
C ASP A 46 -11.92 2.43 -15.63
N ALA A 47 -12.41 1.19 -15.65
CA ALA A 47 -13.67 0.87 -16.30
C ALA A 47 -14.83 1.64 -15.64
N LEU A 48 -14.87 1.65 -14.31
CA LEU A 48 -15.92 2.34 -13.56
C LEU A 48 -15.87 3.87 -13.76
N THR A 49 -14.70 4.50 -13.79
CA THR A 49 -14.57 5.94 -14.07
C THR A 49 -15.02 6.27 -15.48
N ARG A 50 -14.72 5.43 -16.47
CA ARG A 50 -15.19 5.60 -17.85
C ARG A 50 -16.71 5.48 -17.94
N PHE A 51 -17.31 4.50 -17.26
CA PHE A 51 -18.77 4.35 -17.21
C PHE A 51 -19.46 5.50 -16.49
N THR A 52 -18.85 6.04 -15.44
CA THR A 52 -19.44 7.11 -14.61
C THR A 52 -19.07 8.52 -15.07
N HIS A 53 -18.24 8.67 -16.11
CA HIS A 53 -17.77 9.95 -16.64
C HIS A 53 -17.18 10.90 -15.57
N LEU A 54 -16.65 10.33 -14.48
CA LEU A 54 -16.09 11.13 -13.39
C LEU A 54 -14.79 11.81 -13.85
N PRO A 55 -14.60 13.13 -13.59
CA PRO A 55 -13.36 13.86 -13.90
C PRO A 55 -12.21 13.50 -12.94
N VAL A 56 -12.21 12.27 -12.42
CA VAL A 56 -11.29 11.79 -11.40
C VAL A 56 -10.41 10.70 -12.00
N PRO A 57 -9.07 10.75 -11.82
CA PRO A 57 -8.19 9.70 -12.29
C PRO A 57 -8.57 8.33 -11.74
N GLY A 58 -8.53 7.28 -12.57
CA GLY A 58 -8.85 5.90 -12.16
C GLY A 58 -8.04 5.42 -10.95
N GLY A 59 -6.83 5.96 -10.72
CA GLY A 59 -6.03 5.67 -9.53
C GLY A 59 -6.67 6.10 -8.21
N VAL A 60 -7.35 7.25 -8.16
CA VAL A 60 -8.04 7.72 -6.95
C VAL A 60 -9.26 6.84 -6.67
N VAL A 61 -10.01 6.47 -7.71
CA VAL A 61 -11.14 5.55 -7.57
C VAL A 61 -10.67 4.16 -7.16
N GLY A 62 -9.54 3.69 -7.71
CA GLY A 62 -8.91 2.43 -7.31
C GLY A 62 -8.49 2.42 -5.84
N LEU A 63 -7.96 3.54 -5.34
CA LEU A 63 -7.64 3.70 -3.91
C LEU A 63 -8.89 3.58 -3.03
N VAL A 64 -9.97 4.28 -3.40
CA VAL A 64 -11.25 4.23 -2.66
C VAL A 64 -11.86 2.83 -2.72
N LEU A 65 -11.81 2.17 -3.87
CA LEU A 65 -12.32 0.81 -4.06
C LEU A 65 -11.51 -0.21 -3.24
N LEU A 66 -10.18 -0.12 -3.27
CA LEU A 66 -9.31 -0.96 -2.47
C LEU A 66 -9.55 -0.73 -0.97
N LEU A 67 -9.72 0.52 -0.56
CA LEU A 67 -10.06 0.89 0.81
C LEU A 67 -11.41 0.30 1.23
N ALA A 68 -12.44 0.41 0.39
CA ALA A 68 -13.75 -0.18 0.66
C ALA A 68 -13.67 -1.71 0.78
N LEU A 69 -12.90 -2.36 -0.10
CA LEU A 69 -12.69 -3.81 -0.08
C LEU A 69 -11.92 -4.25 1.19
N LEU A 70 -10.97 -3.43 1.65
CA LEU A 70 -10.26 -3.62 2.90
C LEU A 70 -11.18 -3.47 4.12
N PHE A 71 -12.07 -2.47 4.11
CA PHE A 71 -13.08 -2.26 5.15
C PHE A 71 -14.11 -3.39 5.22
N CYS A 72 -14.53 -3.94 4.08
CA CYS A 72 -15.41 -5.11 4.02
C CYS A 72 -14.72 -6.41 4.46
N GLY A 73 -13.42 -6.40 4.78
CA GLY A 73 -12.67 -7.58 5.23
C GLY A 73 -12.37 -8.59 4.12
N GLY A 74 -12.64 -8.26 2.86
CA GLY A 74 -12.45 -9.16 1.71
C GLY A 74 -10.98 -9.41 1.35
N VAL A 75 -10.07 -8.50 1.73
CA VAL A 75 -8.64 -8.60 1.40
C VAL A 75 -7.81 -8.30 2.65
N THR A 76 -6.92 -9.22 3.02
CA THR A 76 -5.97 -8.97 4.13
C THR A 76 -4.86 -8.03 3.66
N PRO A 77 -4.52 -6.94 4.38
CA PRO A 77 -3.50 -5.97 3.94
C PRO A 77 -2.14 -6.60 3.65
N ARG A 78 -1.81 -7.70 4.37
CA ARG A 78 -0.58 -8.48 4.16
C ARG A 78 -0.45 -9.08 2.76
N TRP A 79 -1.57 -9.31 2.07
CA TRP A 79 -1.57 -9.85 0.71
C TRP A 79 -1.26 -8.78 -0.33
N VAL A 80 -1.54 -7.50 -0.11
CA VAL A 80 -1.24 -6.47 -1.13
C VAL A 80 0.14 -5.85 -0.89
N LYS A 81 0.64 -5.91 0.35
CA LYS A 81 1.86 -5.23 0.77
C LYS A 81 3.11 -5.61 -0.05
N ALA A 82 3.36 -6.90 -0.30
CA ALA A 82 4.60 -7.28 -1.00
C ALA A 82 4.57 -6.95 -2.51
N GLY A 83 3.40 -7.02 -3.15
CA GLY A 83 3.21 -6.50 -4.52
C GLY A 83 3.37 -4.98 -4.60
N ALA A 84 2.80 -4.25 -3.64
CA ALA A 84 2.93 -2.80 -3.55
C ALA A 84 4.37 -2.35 -3.29
N ASP A 85 5.07 -2.96 -2.31
CA ASP A 85 6.46 -2.64 -1.98
C ASP A 85 7.40 -2.88 -3.18
N TRP A 86 7.13 -3.92 -3.97
CA TRP A 86 7.86 -4.18 -5.21
C TRP A 86 7.62 -3.07 -6.25
N LEU A 87 6.36 -2.72 -6.52
CA LEU A 87 6.02 -1.66 -7.47
C LEU A 87 6.54 -0.27 -7.02
N LEU A 88 6.56 -0.03 -5.71
CA LEU A 88 7.14 1.17 -5.10
C LEU A 88 8.66 1.22 -5.24
N SER A 89 9.35 0.07 -5.22
CA SER A 89 10.80 0.00 -5.43
C SER A 89 11.20 0.47 -6.83
N ASP A 90 10.32 0.25 -7.83
CA ASP A 90 10.50 0.71 -9.21
C ASP A 90 9.94 2.12 -9.46
N MET A 91 9.38 2.82 -8.46
CA MET A 91 8.87 4.19 -8.66
C MET A 91 9.90 5.14 -9.27
N LEU A 92 11.19 4.97 -8.93
CA LEU A 92 12.27 5.78 -9.50
C LEU A 92 12.38 5.62 -11.02
N LEU A 93 12.18 4.40 -11.52
CA LEU A 93 12.15 4.12 -12.96
C LEU A 93 11.05 4.91 -13.68
N PHE A 94 9.89 5.07 -13.05
CA PHE A 94 8.76 5.86 -13.59
C PHE A 94 8.96 7.37 -13.44
N PHE A 95 9.75 7.82 -12.45
CA PHE A 95 10.07 9.23 -12.26
C PHE A 95 11.04 9.77 -13.31
N ILE A 96 11.97 8.95 -13.81
CA ILE A 96 12.96 9.40 -14.82
C ILE A 96 12.27 9.92 -16.11
N PRO A 97 11.37 9.16 -16.77
CA PRO A 97 10.62 9.65 -17.93
C PRO A 97 9.76 10.88 -17.62
N ALA A 98 9.09 10.90 -16.46
CA ALA A 98 8.24 12.02 -16.05
C ALA A 98 9.04 13.31 -15.85
N ALA A 99 10.22 13.23 -15.22
CA ALA A 99 11.12 14.36 -15.03
C ALA A 99 11.67 14.89 -16.36
N VAL A 100 12.10 14.00 -17.25
CA VAL A 100 12.59 14.38 -18.60
C VAL A 100 11.49 15.06 -19.41
N ALA A 101 10.26 14.55 -19.35
CA ALA A 101 9.10 15.19 -19.98
C ALA A 101 8.86 16.59 -19.39
N ALA A 102 8.88 16.73 -18.08
CA ALA A 102 8.68 18.03 -17.41
C ALA A 102 9.71 19.08 -17.84
N VAL A 103 11.00 18.71 -17.94
CA VAL A 103 12.07 19.62 -18.36
C VAL A 103 11.93 20.03 -19.83
N LYS A 104 11.46 19.14 -20.72
CA LYS A 104 11.19 19.47 -22.13
C LYS A 104 10.10 20.55 -22.29
N TYR A 105 9.14 20.63 -21.37
CA TYR A 105 8.13 21.71 -21.32
C TYR A 105 8.56 22.91 -20.45
N GLY A 106 9.84 22.99 -20.07
CA GLY A 106 10.39 23.99 -19.15
C GLY A 106 10.24 25.46 -19.60
N GLY A 107 10.00 25.70 -20.89
CA GLY A 107 9.68 27.04 -21.40
C GLY A 107 8.42 27.66 -20.77
N LEU A 108 7.41 26.82 -20.46
CA LEU A 108 6.19 27.24 -19.76
C LEU A 108 6.43 27.52 -18.27
N PHE A 109 7.37 26.79 -17.66
CA PHE A 109 7.74 26.93 -16.24
C PHE A 109 8.39 28.27 -15.92
N ARG A 110 9.04 28.90 -16.91
CA ARG A 110 9.69 30.21 -16.72
C ARG A 110 8.71 31.38 -16.68
N ALA A 111 7.56 31.25 -17.36
CA ALA A 111 6.49 32.24 -17.36
C ALA A 111 5.42 31.97 -16.28
N ASP A 112 5.00 30.72 -16.11
CA ASP A 112 3.88 30.31 -15.24
C ASP A 112 4.30 29.48 -14.01
N GLY A 113 5.60 29.26 -13.80
CA GLY A 113 6.10 28.42 -12.70
C GLY A 113 5.68 28.90 -11.31
N TRP A 114 5.48 30.22 -11.14
CA TRP A 114 5.01 30.78 -9.87
C TRP A 114 3.57 30.36 -9.54
N ARG A 115 2.68 30.29 -10.55
CA ARG A 115 1.28 29.81 -10.39
C ARG A 115 1.26 28.33 -10.04
N LEU A 116 2.08 27.53 -10.73
CA LEU A 116 2.26 26.10 -10.44
C LEU A 116 2.74 25.88 -9.00
N ALA A 117 3.76 26.63 -8.56
CA ALA A 117 4.27 26.53 -7.20
C ALA A 117 3.18 26.88 -6.17
N LEU A 118 2.40 27.92 -6.41
CA LEU A 118 1.31 28.34 -5.52
C LEU A 118 0.20 27.28 -5.44
N VAL A 119 -0.20 26.70 -6.58
CA VAL A 119 -1.21 25.61 -6.62
C VAL A 119 -0.68 24.35 -5.93
N VAL A 120 0.58 23.99 -6.14
CA VAL A 120 1.18 22.80 -5.49
C VAL A 120 1.25 23.00 -3.99
N VAL A 121 1.76 24.14 -3.51
CA VAL A 121 1.85 24.44 -2.07
C VAL A 121 0.45 24.51 -1.46
N GLY A 122 -0.45 25.27 -2.07
CA GLY A 122 -1.83 25.41 -1.61
C GLY A 122 -2.58 24.08 -1.59
N GLY A 123 -2.47 23.29 -2.66
CA GLY A 123 -3.06 21.96 -2.76
C GLY A 123 -2.48 20.98 -1.74
N THR A 124 -1.17 21.00 -1.52
CA THR A 124 -0.52 20.15 -0.51
C THR A 124 -0.97 20.52 0.90
N LEU A 125 -1.03 21.81 1.24
CA LEU A 125 -1.54 22.28 2.53
C LEU A 125 -3.00 21.87 2.74
N MET A 126 -3.83 22.07 1.71
CA MET A 126 -5.25 21.69 1.75
C MET A 126 -5.43 20.18 1.96
N VAL A 127 -4.66 19.35 1.25
CA VAL A 127 -4.66 17.89 1.43
C VAL A 127 -4.17 17.51 2.83
N MET A 128 -3.10 18.11 3.35
CA MET A 128 -2.62 17.83 4.71
C MET A 128 -3.68 18.14 5.77
N VAL A 129 -4.37 19.28 5.65
CA VAL A 129 -5.46 19.66 6.58
C VAL A 129 -6.62 18.68 6.45
N ALA A 130 -7.03 18.32 5.23
CA ALA A 130 -8.11 17.37 5.01
C ALA A 130 -7.80 15.98 5.62
N VAL A 131 -6.58 15.48 5.44
CA VAL A 131 -6.13 14.21 6.02
C VAL A 131 -6.05 14.31 7.54
N ALA A 132 -5.52 15.40 8.09
CA ALA A 132 -5.46 15.61 9.53
C ALA A 132 -6.86 15.56 10.17
N PHE A 133 -7.84 16.24 9.54
CA PHE A 133 -9.23 16.22 10.00
C PHE A 133 -9.86 14.84 9.87
N ALA A 134 -9.65 14.13 8.75
CA ALA A 134 -10.15 12.78 8.55
C ALA A 134 -9.61 11.81 9.62
N VAL A 135 -8.32 11.87 9.91
CA VAL A 135 -7.66 11.03 10.93
C VAL A 135 -8.15 11.39 12.33
N GLU A 136 -8.32 12.68 12.64
CA GLU A 136 -8.84 13.10 13.95
C GLU A 136 -10.26 12.57 14.19
N GLN A 137 -11.12 12.63 13.18
CA GLN A 137 -12.47 12.08 13.25
C GLN A 137 -12.47 10.55 13.41
N ALA A 138 -11.61 9.85 12.68
CA ALA A 138 -11.42 8.41 12.83
C ALA A 138 -10.92 8.04 14.24
N ALA A 139 -9.92 8.75 14.76
CA ALA A 139 -9.37 8.54 16.10
C ALA A 139 -10.40 8.84 17.20
N LYS A 140 -11.24 9.86 17.01
CA LYS A 140 -12.33 10.19 17.94
C LYS A 140 -13.40 9.10 17.96
N LEU A 141 -13.73 8.51 16.79
CA LEU A 141 -14.65 7.38 16.70
C LEU A 141 -14.08 6.14 17.40
N GLU A 142 -12.80 5.84 17.18
CA GLU A 142 -12.13 4.72 17.81
C GLU A 142 -12.07 4.88 19.34
N ARG A 143 -11.78 6.09 19.85
CA ARG A 143 -11.85 6.40 21.30
C ARG A 143 -13.25 6.16 21.87
N ARG A 144 -14.32 6.51 21.14
CA ARG A 144 -15.71 6.24 21.57
C ARG A 144 -16.02 4.75 21.65
N LEU A 145 -15.52 3.96 20.70
CA LEU A 145 -15.71 2.51 20.65
C LEU A 145 -14.85 1.79 21.72
N ALA A 146 -13.63 2.25 21.96
CA ALA A 146 -12.73 1.70 22.98
C ALA A 146 -13.29 1.89 24.40
N LEU A 147 -13.89 3.05 24.69
CA LEU A 147 -14.51 3.32 25.99
C LEU A 147 -15.75 2.44 26.25
N ARG A 148 -16.50 2.07 25.20
CA ARG A 148 -17.62 1.12 25.31
C ARG A 148 -17.15 -0.28 25.70
N ARG A 149 -16.07 -0.79 25.10
CA ARG A 149 -15.50 -2.10 25.48
C ARG A 149 -15.03 -2.15 26.93
N VAL A 150 -14.40 -1.08 27.42
CA VAL A 150 -13.92 -1.03 28.82
C VAL A 150 -15.08 -0.96 29.81
N ARG A 151 -16.18 -0.28 29.46
CA ARG A 151 -17.40 -0.19 30.28
C ARG A 151 -18.09 -1.57 30.41
N ASP A 152 -18.22 -2.31 29.32
CA ASP A 152 -18.80 -3.67 29.34
C ASP A 152 -17.95 -4.64 30.17
N SER A 153 -16.62 -4.50 30.09
CA SER A 153 -15.67 -5.30 30.87
C SER A 153 -15.71 -5.00 32.38
N ARG A 154 -16.28 -3.86 32.79
CA ARG A 154 -16.52 -3.53 34.21
C ARG A 154 -17.84 -4.15 34.68
N HIS A 155 -18.90 -4.07 33.88
CA HIS A 155 -20.18 -4.70 34.21
C HIS A 155 -20.07 -6.23 34.33
N ALA A 156 -19.34 -6.89 33.42
CA ALA A 156 -19.11 -8.33 33.51
C ALA A 156 -18.38 -8.76 34.80
N ARG A 157 -17.50 -7.90 35.34
CA ARG A 157 -16.76 -8.19 36.59
C ARG A 157 -17.59 -8.04 37.86
N HIS A 158 -18.66 -7.26 37.83
CA HIS A 158 -19.57 -7.14 38.97
C HIS A 158 -20.56 -8.31 39.06
N LEU A 159 -20.91 -8.93 37.93
CA LEU A 159 -21.81 -10.09 37.90
C LEU A 159 -21.13 -11.41 38.30
N VAL A 160 -19.81 -11.51 38.17
CA VAL A 160 -19.04 -12.72 38.55
C VAL A 160 -18.62 -12.71 40.03
N ARG A 161 -18.83 -11.59 40.75
CA ARG A 161 -18.45 -11.41 42.15
C ARG A 161 -19.62 -11.39 43.14
N ALA A 162 -20.86 -11.56 42.68
CA ALA A 162 -22.08 -11.70 43.48
C ALA A 162 -22.58 -13.14 43.39
#